data_AF-A0A9E1MV55-F1
#
_entry.id   AF-A0A9E1MV55-F1
#
_cell.length_a   1.000
_cell.length_b   1.000
_cell.length_c   1.000
_cell.angle_alpha   90.00
_cell.angle_beta   90.00
_cell.angle_gamma   90.00
#
_symmetry.space_group_name_H-M   'P 1'
#
loop_
_entity.id
_entity.type
_entity.pdbx_description
1 polymer ?
#
loop_
_entity_poly.entity_id
_entity_poly.type
_entity_poly.pdbx_seq_one_letter_code
_entity_poly.pdbx_strand_id
1 'polypeptide(L)'
;MKTCKPIALTALAIIFAIEAHAVSPEDSMDASQLATGWTAAADARNNGAITVNPGLLALEERYGFLAHLKYGPHPNFGWAASLMDSETSKHVALGLAYNRDVDEPGLATSELPGWVPEDYEISNRRTFHDVTVAVGIPLFKRRFSIGINGTLSIFEHDRLGKGTTGNMDIGLGLRPIPALTMGIIARNFLPIEPQSDRPASLLYGIRLEEPKIGGVAIELDQMLESTGGVPFEVAAGLTKAIQVARLRLGYRWDGPHEAHWVTTGVSAENEFGGIGYGVAFPVHDFAAGQMIHQLSLNIRINTALEPPEDY
;
A
#
# COMPACT_ATOMS: atom_id res chain seq x y z
N MET A 1 4.09 0.94 51.44
CA MET A 1 4.37 -0.14 50.48
C MET A 1 3.05 -0.80 50.10
N LYS A 2 2.49 -0.48 48.94
CA LYS A 2 1.25 -1.08 48.43
C LYS A 2 1.63 -2.14 47.39
N THR A 3 1.29 -3.39 47.68
CA THR A 3 1.51 -4.55 46.82
C THR A 3 0.46 -4.56 45.70
N CYS A 4 0.90 -4.45 44.45
CA CYS A 4 0.09 -4.73 43.27
C CYS A 4 0.14 -6.23 42.96
N LYS A 5 -1.03 -6.88 42.87
CA LYS A 5 -1.17 -8.22 42.30
C LYS A 5 -1.41 -8.10 40.79
N PRO A 6 -0.80 -8.93 39.93
CA PRO A 6 -1.26 -9.06 38.56
C PRO A 6 -2.45 -10.01 38.51
N ILE A 7 -3.57 -9.55 37.93
CA ILE A 7 -4.66 -10.41 37.49
C ILE A 7 -4.27 -10.89 36.10
N ALA A 8 -3.97 -12.18 35.98
CA ALA A 8 -3.91 -12.87 34.71
C ALA A 8 -5.35 -13.03 34.19
N LEU A 9 -5.66 -12.43 33.05
CA LEU A 9 -6.94 -12.63 32.38
C LEU A 9 -6.69 -13.48 31.13
N THR A 10 -6.91 -14.79 31.29
CA THR A 10 -7.00 -15.74 30.18
C THR A 10 -8.40 -15.60 29.60
N ALA A 11 -8.53 -15.00 28.42
CA ALA A 11 -9.79 -14.99 27.68
C ALA A 11 -9.71 -16.04 26.56
N LEU A 12 -10.46 -17.11 26.79
CA LEU A 12 -10.77 -18.18 25.85
C LEU A 12 -11.68 -17.59 24.75
N ALA A 13 -11.14 -17.40 23.54
CA ALA A 13 -11.91 -16.95 22.39
C ALA A 13 -12.57 -18.17 21.71
N ILE A 14 -13.90 -18.13 21.65
CA ILE A 14 -14.73 -19.07 20.90
C ILE A 14 -14.84 -18.56 19.46
N ILE A 15 -14.44 -19.41 18.53
CA ILE A 15 -14.37 -19.21 17.09
C ILE A 15 -15.78 -19.08 16.49
N PHE A 16 -16.04 -17.96 15.80
CA PHE A 16 -16.97 -17.90 14.69
C PHE A 16 -16.20 -17.32 13.49
N ALA A 17 -15.99 -18.17 12.48
CA ALA A 17 -15.42 -17.78 11.21
C ALA A 17 -16.43 -16.90 10.47
N ILE A 18 -16.10 -15.62 10.33
CA ILE A 18 -16.78 -14.68 9.44
C ILE A 18 -15.69 -14.20 8.48
N GLU A 19 -15.85 -14.52 7.20
CA GLU A 19 -14.94 -14.17 6.09
C GLU A 19 -14.93 -12.65 5.88
N ALA A 20 -14.18 -11.93 6.72
CA ALA A 20 -13.91 -10.52 6.54
C ALA A 20 -12.86 -10.36 5.43
N HIS A 21 -13.31 -10.06 4.22
CA HIS A 21 -12.41 -9.70 3.12
C HIS A 21 -11.64 -8.43 3.54
N ALA A 22 -10.31 -8.52 3.58
CA ALA A 22 -9.45 -7.51 4.16
C ALA A 22 -8.78 -6.61 3.09
N VAL A 23 -8.52 -5.34 3.43
CA VAL A 23 -8.12 -4.20 2.54
C VAL A 23 -6.67 -4.22 2.07
N SER A 24 -6.39 -4.31 0.76
CA SER A 24 -5.02 -4.53 0.24
C SER A 24 -4.11 -3.33 0.55
N PRO A 25 -2.84 -3.52 0.97
CA PRO A 25 -1.88 -2.41 1.09
C PRO A 25 -1.79 -1.53 -0.17
N GLU A 26 -2.15 -2.11 -1.32
CA GLU A 26 -2.25 -1.44 -2.63
C GLU A 26 -3.25 -0.30 -2.69
N ASP A 27 -4.25 -0.26 -1.82
CA ASP A 27 -5.29 0.77 -1.82
C ASP A 27 -4.75 2.15 -1.40
N SER A 28 -3.60 2.15 -0.72
CA SER A 28 -2.87 3.33 -0.28
C SER A 28 -1.71 3.75 -1.21
N MET A 29 -1.43 2.98 -2.26
CA MET A 29 -0.44 3.34 -3.27
C MET A 29 -0.93 4.54 -4.07
N ASP A 30 -0.05 5.33 -4.67
CA ASP A 30 -0.45 6.44 -5.56
C ASP A 30 -0.54 6.03 -7.04
N ALA A 31 -1.01 6.96 -7.89
CA ALA A 31 -1.16 6.75 -9.33
C ALA A 31 0.17 6.40 -10.03
N SER A 32 1.31 6.86 -9.50
CA SER A 32 2.62 6.55 -10.06
C SER A 32 3.05 5.11 -9.78
N GLN A 33 2.71 4.59 -8.60
CA GLN A 33 2.93 3.21 -8.20
C GLN A 33 2.01 2.27 -8.99
N LEU A 34 0.71 2.60 -9.12
CA LEU A 34 -0.22 1.89 -10.02
C LEU A 34 0.36 1.79 -11.44
N ALA A 35 0.76 2.93 -12.01
CA ALA A 35 1.28 3.01 -13.38
C ALA A 35 2.62 2.29 -13.62
N THR A 36 3.27 1.80 -12.57
CA THR A 36 4.51 1.00 -12.63
C THR A 36 4.29 -0.46 -12.24
N GLY A 37 3.05 -0.94 -12.27
CA GLY A 37 2.70 -2.31 -11.94
C GLY A 37 2.59 -2.54 -10.43
N TRP A 38 2.19 -1.52 -9.67
CA TRP A 38 2.17 -1.54 -8.20
C TRP A 38 3.54 -1.67 -7.54
N THR A 39 4.62 -1.30 -8.25
CA THR A 39 5.95 -1.28 -7.62
C THR A 39 6.04 -0.15 -6.58
N ALA A 40 6.19 -0.52 -5.31
CA ALA A 40 6.24 0.41 -4.18
C ALA A 40 7.24 0.02 -3.07
N ALA A 41 7.63 -1.25 -2.96
CA ALA A 41 8.57 -1.79 -1.97
C ALA A 41 9.95 -1.13 -1.97
N ALA A 42 10.35 -0.49 -3.08
CA ALA A 42 11.60 0.30 -3.19
C ALA A 42 11.37 1.77 -3.59
N ASP A 43 10.17 2.31 -3.38
CA ASP A 43 9.83 3.71 -3.69
C ASP A 43 10.06 4.68 -2.53
N ALA A 44 11.31 5.07 -2.28
CA ALA A 44 11.65 5.97 -1.17
C ALA A 44 11.11 7.42 -1.31
N ARG A 45 10.67 7.81 -2.50
CA ARG A 45 10.19 9.17 -2.79
C ARG A 45 8.70 9.34 -2.60
N ASN A 46 8.01 8.25 -2.31
CA ASN A 46 6.56 8.19 -2.23
C ASN A 46 6.07 8.03 -0.80
N ASN A 47 4.92 8.61 -0.49
CA ASN A 47 4.26 8.39 0.80
C ASN A 47 3.69 6.98 0.94
N GLY A 48 3.60 6.19 -0.13
CA GLY A 48 3.32 4.75 -0.05
C GLY A 48 4.31 3.97 0.84
N ALA A 49 5.47 4.55 1.19
CA ALA A 49 6.35 4.01 2.22
C ALA A 49 5.66 3.82 3.58
N ILE A 50 4.64 4.60 3.92
CA ILE A 50 3.92 4.49 5.21
C ILE A 50 3.25 3.12 5.34
N THR A 51 2.66 2.64 4.25
CA THR A 51 1.77 1.48 4.20
C THR A 51 2.41 0.27 3.55
N VAL A 52 3.33 0.46 2.59
CA VAL A 52 3.94 -0.63 1.82
C VAL A 52 5.34 -0.98 2.28
N ASN A 53 6.20 -0.01 2.62
CA ASN A 53 7.53 -0.29 3.18
C ASN A 53 7.99 0.80 4.15
N PRO A 54 7.71 0.67 5.46
CA PRO A 54 8.06 1.69 6.44
C PRO A 54 9.59 1.85 6.60
N GLY A 55 10.38 0.87 6.15
CA GLY A 55 11.84 0.97 6.06
C GLY A 55 12.33 2.00 5.03
N LEU A 56 11.46 2.51 4.15
CA LEU A 56 11.82 3.57 3.21
C LEU A 56 11.57 4.98 3.78
N LEU A 57 10.76 5.12 4.84
CA LEU A 57 10.32 6.41 5.37
C LEU A 57 11.48 7.35 5.71
N ALA A 58 12.57 6.81 6.26
CA ALA A 58 13.67 7.63 6.72
C ALA A 58 14.80 7.79 5.68
N LEU A 59 14.67 7.21 4.48
CA LEU A 59 15.73 7.24 3.47
C LEU A 59 15.89 8.60 2.77
N GLU A 60 14.84 9.39 2.64
CA GLU A 60 14.88 10.70 1.99
C GLU A 60 14.33 11.79 2.92
N GLU A 61 15.02 12.94 2.97
CA GLU A 61 14.65 14.11 3.77
C GLU A 61 13.61 14.96 3.04
N ARG A 62 12.40 14.95 3.59
CA ARG A 62 11.22 15.65 3.09
C ARG A 62 10.07 15.64 4.09
N TYR A 63 9.23 16.67 3.98
CA TYR A 63 7.82 16.55 4.33
C TYR A 63 7.03 16.18 3.09
N GLY A 64 6.04 15.29 3.24
CA GLY A 64 5.22 14.82 2.13
C GLY A 64 3.74 14.84 2.48
N PHE A 65 2.93 15.40 1.59
CA PHE A 65 1.49 15.19 1.58
C PHE A 65 1.11 14.47 0.28
N LEU A 66 0.30 13.44 0.38
CA LEU A 66 -0.25 12.73 -0.78
C LEU A 66 -1.75 12.59 -0.58
N ALA A 67 -2.52 12.81 -1.64
CA ALA A 67 -3.92 12.44 -1.71
C ALA A 67 -4.20 11.76 -3.04
N HIS A 68 -5.09 10.77 -3.06
CA HIS A 68 -5.53 10.13 -4.29
C HIS A 68 -6.97 9.67 -4.27
N LEU A 69 -7.52 9.53 -5.48
CA LEU A 69 -8.81 8.94 -5.76
C LEU A 69 -8.58 7.70 -6.60
N LYS A 70 -9.21 6.59 -6.23
CA LYS A 70 -9.24 5.33 -6.96
C LYS A 70 -10.66 5.08 -7.44
N TYR A 71 -10.81 4.65 -8.68
CA TYR A 71 -12.10 4.26 -9.25
C TYR A 71 -11.92 3.01 -10.10
N GLY A 72 -12.78 2.03 -9.89
CA GLY A 72 -12.79 0.78 -10.62
C GLY A 72 -12.01 -0.36 -9.93
N PRO A 73 -12.32 -1.64 -10.27
CA PRO A 73 -13.40 -2.09 -11.16
C PRO A 73 -14.78 -1.63 -10.68
N HIS A 74 -15.72 -1.30 -11.58
CA HIS A 74 -17.03 -0.78 -11.17
C HIS A 74 -17.78 -1.82 -10.31
N PRO A 75 -18.36 -1.45 -9.16
CA PRO A 75 -18.62 -0.08 -8.67
C PRO A 75 -17.61 0.48 -7.64
N ASN A 76 -16.39 -0.04 -7.60
CA ASN A 76 -15.41 0.27 -6.56
C ASN A 76 -14.94 1.73 -6.64
N PHE A 77 -14.86 2.36 -5.47
CA PHE A 77 -14.38 3.73 -5.30
C PHE A 77 -13.59 3.85 -4.00
N GLY A 78 -12.42 4.48 -4.08
CA GLY A 78 -11.54 4.67 -2.94
C GLY A 78 -10.93 6.06 -2.92
N TRP A 79 -10.50 6.50 -1.76
CA TRP A 79 -9.61 7.65 -1.62
C TRP A 79 -8.70 7.50 -0.43
N ALA A 80 -7.49 8.02 -0.54
CA ALA A 80 -6.57 8.09 0.58
C ALA A 80 -5.93 9.46 0.68
N ALA A 81 -5.46 9.77 1.88
CA ALA A 81 -4.61 10.89 2.17
C ALA A 81 -3.51 10.46 3.15
N SER A 82 -2.32 11.00 3.00
CA SER A 82 -1.22 10.72 3.91
C SER A 82 -0.30 11.90 4.12
N LEU A 83 0.30 11.92 5.30
CA LEU A 83 1.28 12.87 5.77
C LEU A 83 2.53 12.11 6.18
N MET A 84 3.67 12.62 5.74
CA MET A 84 4.98 12.06 6.03
C MET A 84 5.89 13.16 6.55
N ASP A 85 6.53 12.87 7.67
CA ASP A 85 7.59 13.68 8.25
C ASP A 85 8.82 12.81 8.42
N SER A 86 9.74 12.88 7.46
CA SER A 86 10.99 12.11 7.53
C SER A 86 12.07 12.75 8.42
N GLU A 87 11.77 13.91 9.02
CA GLU A 87 12.68 14.73 9.83
C GLU A 87 12.13 15.04 11.22
N THR A 88 11.17 14.27 11.73
CA THR A 88 10.65 14.46 13.09
C THR A 88 11.79 14.58 14.10
N SER A 89 12.87 13.79 13.91
CA SER A 89 14.18 14.08 14.48
C SER A 89 15.30 13.54 13.60
N LYS A 90 16.56 13.75 14.00
CA LYS A 90 17.74 13.10 13.39
C LYS A 90 17.69 11.57 13.40
N HIS A 91 16.80 10.97 14.20
CA HIS A 91 16.75 9.53 14.47
C HIS A 91 15.41 8.88 14.15
N VAL A 92 14.39 9.66 13.78
CA VAL A 92 13.02 9.17 13.61
C VAL A 92 12.34 9.90 12.46
N ALA A 93 11.71 9.10 11.60
CA ALA A 93 10.72 9.49 10.62
C ALA A 93 9.34 8.98 11.04
N LEU A 94 8.30 9.76 10.81
CA LEU A 94 6.91 9.43 11.08
C LEU A 94 6.05 9.49 9.81
N GLY A 95 5.03 8.66 9.79
CA GLY A 95 4.04 8.60 8.73
C GLY A 95 2.64 8.37 9.29
N LEU A 96 1.65 9.04 8.71
CA LEU A 96 0.24 8.82 8.95
C LEU A 96 -0.47 8.73 7.61
N ALA A 97 -1.23 7.66 7.40
CA ALA A 97 -2.10 7.50 6.24
C ALA A 97 -3.53 7.20 6.71
N TYR A 98 -4.48 7.73 5.96
CA TYR A 98 -5.88 7.36 6.04
C TYR A 98 -6.37 6.95 4.66
N ASN A 99 -7.04 5.82 4.58
CA ASN A 99 -7.63 5.32 3.36
C ASN A 99 -9.11 4.97 3.61
N ARG A 100 -9.95 5.20 2.61
CA ARG A 100 -11.33 4.75 2.59
C ARG A 100 -11.63 4.11 1.26
N ASP A 101 -12.05 2.85 1.31
CA ASP A 101 -12.53 2.11 0.15
C ASP A 101 -14.00 1.74 0.29
N VAL A 102 -14.66 1.68 -0.86
CA VAL A 102 -16.01 1.16 -1.02
C VAL A 102 -15.98 0.22 -2.21
N ASP A 103 -16.39 -1.01 -2.01
CA ASP A 103 -16.58 -2.01 -3.06
C ASP A 103 -17.93 -2.70 -2.89
N GLU A 104 -18.37 -3.34 -3.97
CA GLU A 104 -19.60 -4.15 -3.98
C GLU A 104 -19.33 -5.41 -4.80
N PRO A 105 -18.63 -6.38 -4.21
CA PRO A 105 -18.32 -7.63 -4.89
C PRO A 105 -19.58 -8.45 -5.13
N GLY A 106 -19.51 -9.35 -6.11
CA GLY A 106 -20.56 -10.33 -6.35
C GLY A 106 -20.86 -11.13 -5.08
N LEU A 107 -22.13 -11.47 -4.88
CA LEU A 107 -22.58 -12.22 -3.72
C LEU A 107 -22.00 -13.64 -3.74
N ALA A 108 -21.37 -14.04 -2.64
CA ALA A 108 -21.09 -15.45 -2.41
C ALA A 108 -22.40 -16.20 -2.11
N THR A 109 -22.45 -17.50 -2.39
CA THR A 109 -23.62 -18.34 -2.10
C THR A 109 -24.01 -18.30 -0.61
N SER A 110 -23.03 -18.14 0.28
CA SER A 110 -23.23 -17.98 1.73
C SER A 110 -23.83 -16.63 2.14
N GLU A 111 -23.73 -15.61 1.28
CA GLU A 111 -24.23 -14.25 1.49
C GLU A 111 -25.61 -14.03 0.86
N LEU A 112 -26.06 -14.97 0.01
CA LEU A 112 -27.39 -14.91 -0.56
C LEU A 112 -28.42 -14.93 0.58
N PRO A 113 -29.38 -13.99 0.58
CA PRO A 113 -30.52 -14.11 1.47
C PRO A 113 -31.29 -15.40 1.14
N GLY A 114 -32.24 -15.77 2.00
CA GLY A 114 -33.21 -16.81 1.67
C GLY A 114 -34.12 -16.38 0.50
N TRP A 115 -35.42 -16.59 0.63
CA TRP A 115 -36.35 -16.12 -0.41
C TRP A 115 -36.43 -14.59 -0.44
N VAL A 116 -36.07 -14.01 -1.60
CA VAL A 116 -36.33 -12.60 -1.96
C VAL A 116 -37.18 -12.54 -3.23
N PRO A 117 -37.96 -11.47 -3.44
CA PRO A 117 -38.65 -11.21 -4.71
C PRO A 117 -37.65 -11.16 -5.89
N GLU A 118 -38.09 -11.57 -7.09
CA GLU A 118 -37.24 -11.61 -8.30
C GLU A 118 -36.66 -10.24 -8.71
N ASP A 119 -37.31 -9.15 -8.29
CA ASP A 119 -36.95 -7.76 -8.60
C ASP A 119 -36.22 -7.05 -7.45
N TYR A 120 -35.87 -7.76 -6.38
CA TYR A 120 -35.17 -7.17 -5.25
C TYR A 120 -33.66 -7.11 -5.53
N GLU A 121 -33.13 -5.91 -5.78
CA GLU A 121 -31.68 -5.69 -5.85
C GLU A 121 -31.04 -5.95 -4.48
N ILE A 122 -30.20 -6.97 -4.43
CA ILE A 122 -29.44 -7.33 -3.23
C ILE A 122 -28.10 -6.57 -3.28
N SER A 123 -27.96 -5.55 -2.42
CA SER A 123 -26.66 -4.90 -2.22
C SER A 123 -25.72 -5.79 -1.40
N ASN A 124 -24.43 -5.74 -1.77
CA ASN A 124 -23.32 -6.33 -1.02
C ASN A 124 -22.23 -5.29 -0.77
N ARG A 125 -22.64 -4.09 -0.39
CA ARG A 125 -21.70 -3.00 -0.22
C ARG A 125 -20.81 -3.27 0.99
N ARG A 126 -19.51 -3.08 0.80
CA ARG A 126 -18.53 -3.11 1.87
C ARG A 126 -17.79 -1.78 1.87
N THR A 127 -17.52 -1.27 3.06
CA THR A 127 -16.80 -0.02 3.26
C THR A 127 -15.68 -0.28 4.25
N PHE A 128 -14.50 0.20 3.92
CA PHE A 128 -13.32 0.06 4.74
C PHE A 128 -12.72 1.41 5.04
N HIS A 129 -12.20 1.56 6.25
CA HIS A 129 -11.48 2.73 6.71
C HIS A 129 -10.19 2.30 7.38
N ASP A 130 -9.06 2.62 6.78
CA ASP A 130 -7.75 2.27 7.33
C ASP A 130 -7.06 3.51 7.87
N VAL A 131 -6.53 3.38 9.08
CA VAL A 131 -5.63 4.35 9.68
C VAL A 131 -4.30 3.65 9.88
N THR A 132 -3.26 4.08 9.15
CA THR A 132 -1.91 3.53 9.27
C THR A 132 -1.00 4.56 9.91
N VAL A 133 -0.28 4.14 10.95
CA VAL A 133 0.82 4.91 11.55
C VAL A 133 2.10 4.16 11.31
N ALA A 134 3.15 4.87 10.91
CA ALA A 134 4.44 4.27 10.65
C ALA A 134 5.58 5.07 11.27
N VAL A 135 6.63 4.34 11.66
CA VAL A 135 7.86 4.88 12.26
C VAL A 135 9.05 4.26 11.54
N GLY A 136 9.99 5.10 11.12
CA GLY A 136 11.25 4.68 10.50
C GLY A 136 12.45 5.24 11.25
N ILE A 137 13.50 4.44 11.38
CA ILE A 137 14.78 4.85 11.97
C ILE A 137 15.83 4.89 10.85
N PRO A 138 16.40 6.06 10.53
CA PRO A 138 17.50 6.17 9.58
C PRO A 138 18.83 5.76 10.21
N LEU A 139 19.65 5.08 9.42
CA LEU A 139 20.99 4.64 9.77
C LEU A 139 21.96 5.02 8.63
N PHE A 140 23.25 5.12 8.94
CA PHE A 140 24.32 5.41 7.96
C PHE A 140 24.02 6.62 7.05
N LYS A 141 23.68 7.77 7.63
CA LYS A 141 23.28 8.98 6.89
C LYS A 141 22.13 8.72 5.91
N ARG A 142 21.09 8.01 6.37
CA ARG A 142 19.88 7.67 5.59
C ARG A 142 20.17 6.83 4.33
N ARG A 143 21.25 6.05 4.34
CA ARG A 143 21.51 5.01 3.32
C ARG A 143 20.88 3.68 3.69
N PHE A 144 20.54 3.49 4.95
CA PHE A 144 19.83 2.30 5.43
C PHE A 144 18.75 2.77 6.40
N SER A 145 17.63 2.06 6.46
CA SER A 145 16.60 2.34 7.44
C SER A 145 15.81 1.08 7.76
N ILE A 146 15.32 1.03 8.99
CA ILE A 146 14.41 0.02 9.50
C ILE A 146 13.13 0.76 9.88
N GLY A 147 11.99 0.21 9.54
CA GLY A 147 10.71 0.79 9.93
C GLY A 147 9.67 -0.25 10.29
N ILE A 148 8.65 0.23 10.97
CA ILE A 148 7.48 -0.54 11.37
C ILE A 148 6.24 0.30 11.12
N ASN A 149 5.15 -0.32 10.71
CA ASN A 149 3.84 0.31 10.65
C ASN A 149 2.81 -0.49 11.44
N GLY A 150 1.71 0.17 11.79
CA GLY A 150 0.52 -0.47 12.31
C GLY A 150 -0.69 0.13 11.64
N THR A 151 -1.59 -0.73 11.15
CA THR A 151 -2.82 -0.34 10.48
C THR A 151 -4.01 -0.79 11.32
N LEU A 152 -4.93 0.13 11.60
CA LEU A 152 -6.24 -0.15 12.16
C LEU A 152 -7.27 -0.02 11.05
N SER A 153 -7.99 -1.11 10.76
CA SER A 153 -9.05 -1.15 9.76
C SER A 153 -10.41 -1.22 10.45
N ILE A 154 -11.32 -0.32 10.09
CA ILE A 154 -12.72 -0.33 10.49
C ILE A 154 -13.52 -0.70 9.25
N PHE A 155 -14.29 -1.79 9.32
CA PHE A 155 -15.08 -2.27 8.20
C PHE A 155 -16.57 -2.26 8.52
N GLU A 156 -17.37 -1.97 7.50
CA GLU A 156 -18.82 -2.00 7.51
C GLU A 156 -19.31 -2.76 6.28
N HIS A 157 -19.90 -3.92 6.50
CA HIS A 157 -20.47 -4.78 5.47
C HIS A 157 -21.98 -4.80 5.64
N ASP A 158 -22.73 -4.61 4.55
CA ASP A 158 -24.19 -4.70 4.56
C ASP A 158 -24.68 -6.05 5.13
N ARG A 159 -23.91 -7.13 4.90
CA ARG A 159 -24.29 -8.51 5.21
C ARG A 159 -23.61 -9.10 6.44
N LEU A 160 -22.34 -8.80 6.63
CA LEU A 160 -21.52 -9.38 7.71
C LEU A 160 -21.39 -8.45 8.93
N GLY A 161 -22.04 -7.29 8.88
CA GLY A 161 -22.03 -6.31 9.96
C GLY A 161 -20.75 -5.47 9.95
N LYS A 162 -20.43 -4.91 11.12
CA LYS A 162 -19.31 -3.99 11.29
C LYS A 162 -18.31 -4.51 12.30
N GLY A 163 -17.04 -4.16 12.11
CA GLY A 163 -15.98 -4.57 13.01
C GLY A 163 -14.71 -3.76 12.85
N THR A 164 -13.71 -4.15 13.63
CA THR A 164 -12.38 -3.56 13.60
C THR A 164 -11.34 -4.66 13.59
N THR A 165 -10.25 -4.44 12.89
CA THR A 165 -9.12 -5.34 12.81
C THR A 165 -7.85 -4.52 12.64
N GLY A 166 -6.68 -5.16 12.64
CA GLY A 166 -5.45 -4.45 12.41
C GLY A 166 -4.29 -5.36 12.11
N ASN A 167 -3.25 -4.76 11.56
CA ASN A 167 -2.06 -5.45 11.13
C ASN A 167 -0.80 -4.62 11.43
N MET A 168 0.35 -5.28 11.42
CA MET A 168 1.67 -4.70 11.58
C MET A 168 2.62 -5.27 10.52
N ASP A 169 3.37 -4.39 9.89
CA ASP A 169 4.42 -4.74 8.94
C ASP A 169 5.78 -4.18 9.38
N ILE A 170 6.85 -4.88 9.02
CA ILE A 170 8.23 -4.50 9.34
C ILE A 170 9.06 -4.46 8.07
N GLY A 171 9.64 -3.29 7.79
CA GLY A 171 10.34 -2.99 6.55
C GLY A 171 11.80 -2.62 6.76
N LEU A 172 12.62 -2.95 5.76
CA LEU A 172 14.00 -2.53 5.59
C LEU A 172 14.12 -1.76 4.28
N GLY A 173 14.91 -0.69 4.30
CA GLY A 173 15.23 0.12 3.14
C GLY A 173 16.74 0.33 3.01
N LEU A 174 17.27 0.26 1.80
CA LEU A 174 18.69 0.45 1.51
C LEU A 174 18.87 1.29 0.23
N ARG A 175 19.63 2.38 0.33
CA ARG A 175 19.95 3.30 -0.77
C ARG A 175 21.47 3.47 -0.85
N PRO A 176 22.19 2.53 -1.49
CA PRO A 176 23.66 2.56 -1.52
C PRO A 176 24.21 3.74 -2.33
N ILE A 177 23.48 4.13 -3.38
CA ILE A 177 23.74 5.31 -4.21
C ILE A 177 22.41 6.06 -4.44
N PRO A 178 22.44 7.37 -4.76
CA PRO A 178 21.21 8.17 -4.90
C PRO A 178 20.18 7.62 -5.90
N ALA A 179 20.63 6.92 -6.94
CA ALA A 179 19.77 6.36 -7.98
C ALA A 179 19.21 4.97 -7.66
N LEU A 180 19.79 4.22 -6.71
CA LEU A 180 19.41 2.83 -6.43
C LEU A 180 18.78 2.73 -5.05
N THR A 181 17.55 2.24 -4.98
CA THR A 181 16.84 1.90 -3.76
C THR A 181 16.49 0.42 -3.78
N MET A 182 16.61 -0.23 -2.64
CA MET A 182 16.20 -1.61 -2.41
C MET A 182 15.34 -1.63 -1.14
N GLY A 183 14.37 -2.54 -1.11
CA GLY A 183 13.52 -2.72 0.04
C GLY A 183 13.12 -4.17 0.23
N ILE A 184 12.92 -4.53 1.49
CA ILE A 184 12.40 -5.82 1.92
C ILE A 184 11.37 -5.53 3.01
N ILE A 185 10.20 -6.14 2.94
CA ILE A 185 9.19 -6.03 3.99
C ILE A 185 8.58 -7.39 4.32
N ALA A 186 8.41 -7.64 5.62
CA ALA A 186 7.53 -8.67 6.13
C ALA A 186 6.15 -8.04 6.39
N ARG A 187 5.16 -8.44 5.59
CA ARG A 187 3.77 -7.97 5.69
C ARG A 187 2.90 -8.98 6.40
N ASN A 188 1.82 -8.50 6.99
CA ASN A 188 0.86 -9.31 7.73
C ASN A 188 1.53 -10.10 8.86
N PHE A 189 2.49 -9.49 9.57
CA PHE A 189 3.32 -10.21 10.55
C PHE A 189 2.59 -10.44 11.87
N LEU A 190 1.68 -9.55 12.24
CA LEU A 190 0.83 -9.68 13.44
C LEU A 190 -0.62 -9.29 13.11
N PRO A 191 -1.36 -10.13 12.36
CA PRO A 191 -2.76 -9.89 12.09
C PRO A 191 -3.59 -10.02 13.38
N ILE A 192 -4.45 -9.05 13.63
CA ILE A 192 -5.45 -9.07 14.70
C ILE A 192 -6.73 -9.65 14.10
N GLU A 193 -7.33 -10.68 14.72
CA GLU A 193 -8.58 -11.27 14.24
C GLU A 193 -9.65 -10.19 13.93
N PRO A 194 -10.45 -10.35 12.87
CA PRO A 194 -10.54 -11.51 11.95
C PRO A 194 -9.56 -11.51 10.75
N GLN A 195 -8.46 -10.74 10.74
CA GLN A 195 -7.52 -10.70 9.59
C GLN A 195 -6.69 -11.99 9.35
N SER A 196 -7.07 -13.14 9.91
CA SER A 196 -6.38 -14.43 9.71
C SER A 196 -6.30 -14.87 8.24
N ASP A 197 -7.16 -14.31 7.39
CA ASP A 197 -7.26 -14.69 5.99
C ASP A 197 -6.16 -14.05 5.12
N ARG A 198 -5.27 -13.26 5.74
CA ARG A 198 -4.10 -12.68 5.07
C ARG A 198 -2.86 -13.49 5.35
N PRO A 199 -2.29 -14.15 4.34
CA PRO A 199 -1.02 -14.80 4.54
C PRO A 199 0.04 -13.76 4.85
N ALA A 200 0.87 -14.08 5.84
CA ALA A 200 2.16 -13.43 6.00
C ALA A 200 2.90 -13.49 4.66
N SER A 201 3.56 -12.40 4.27
CA SER A 201 4.29 -12.34 3.00
C SER A 201 5.60 -11.57 3.13
N LEU A 202 6.53 -11.90 2.24
CA LEU A 202 7.80 -11.21 2.08
C LEU A 202 7.82 -10.52 0.73
N LEU A 203 7.80 -9.20 0.73
CA LEU A 203 7.87 -8.38 -0.47
C LEU A 203 9.27 -7.80 -0.61
N TYR A 204 9.87 -8.05 -1.76
CA TYR A 204 11.20 -7.59 -2.15
C TYR A 204 11.07 -6.61 -3.30
N GLY A 205 11.84 -5.52 -3.26
CA GLY A 205 11.86 -4.54 -4.34
C GLY A 205 13.23 -3.97 -4.62
N ILE A 206 13.47 -3.67 -5.89
CA ILE A 206 14.63 -2.92 -6.36
C ILE A 206 14.14 -1.85 -7.32
N ARG A 207 14.65 -0.63 -7.15
CA ARG A 207 14.37 0.51 -8.02
C ARG A 207 15.66 1.23 -8.38
N LEU A 208 15.90 1.38 -9.67
CA LEU A 208 16.96 2.24 -10.22
C LEU A 208 16.29 3.43 -10.92
N GLU A 209 16.33 4.61 -10.31
CA GLU A 209 15.69 5.81 -10.84
C GLU A 209 16.61 7.03 -10.77
N GLU A 210 16.80 7.68 -11.91
CA GLU A 210 17.44 8.99 -12.03
C GLU A 210 16.37 10.04 -12.35
N PRO A 211 16.12 11.04 -11.47
CA PRO A 211 14.96 11.91 -11.59
C PRO A 211 14.82 12.68 -12.92
N LYS A 212 15.93 12.96 -13.62
CA LYS A 212 15.92 13.65 -14.92
C LYS A 212 15.78 12.72 -16.13
N ILE A 213 15.94 11.41 -15.94
CA ILE A 213 15.95 10.42 -17.03
C ILE A 213 14.73 9.50 -16.95
N GLY A 214 14.38 9.04 -15.76
CA GLY A 214 13.46 7.95 -15.53
C GLY A 214 14.13 6.79 -14.80
N GLY A 215 13.52 5.61 -14.84
CA GLY A 215 13.99 4.48 -14.06
C GLY A 215 13.26 3.18 -14.36
N VAL A 216 13.70 2.14 -13.66
CA VAL A 216 13.10 0.81 -13.68
C VAL A 216 12.87 0.33 -12.24
N ALA A 217 11.80 -0.43 -12.04
CA ALA A 217 11.46 -1.05 -10.77
C ALA A 217 11.03 -2.50 -10.98
N ILE A 218 11.40 -3.37 -10.05
CA ILE A 218 11.02 -4.79 -10.06
C ILE A 218 10.69 -5.20 -8.62
N GLU A 219 9.59 -5.93 -8.46
CA GLU A 219 9.16 -6.45 -7.17
C GLU A 219 8.74 -7.91 -7.26
N LEU A 220 8.99 -8.63 -6.17
CA LEU A 220 8.59 -10.01 -5.95
C LEU A 220 7.92 -10.08 -4.59
N ASP A 221 6.68 -10.54 -4.58
CA ASP A 221 5.90 -10.73 -3.38
C ASP A 221 5.73 -12.22 -3.12
N GLN A 222 6.28 -12.74 -2.04
CA GLN A 222 6.21 -14.15 -1.69
C GLN A 222 5.23 -14.36 -0.55
N MET A 223 4.14 -15.09 -0.81
CA MET A 223 3.18 -15.49 0.22
C MET A 223 3.72 -16.70 0.99
N LEU A 224 3.77 -16.60 2.32
CA LEU A 224 4.28 -17.67 3.18
C LEU A 224 3.26 -18.77 3.40
N GLU A 225 1.97 -18.44 3.30
CA GLU A 225 0.85 -19.36 3.55
C GLU A 225 -0.18 -19.28 2.42
N SER A 226 0.15 -19.77 1.22
CA SER A 226 -0.84 -19.84 0.14
C SER A 226 -1.60 -21.17 0.14
N THR A 227 -2.92 -21.09 0.02
CA THR A 227 -3.81 -22.25 -0.16
C THR A 227 -4.20 -22.49 -1.63
N GLY A 228 -3.75 -21.65 -2.57
CA GLY A 228 -4.07 -21.77 -4.00
C GLY A 228 -3.07 -21.09 -4.94
N GLY A 229 -3.00 -21.58 -6.18
CA GLY A 229 -2.16 -21.04 -7.25
C GLY A 229 -0.65 -21.06 -6.97
N VAL A 230 0.09 -20.20 -7.67
CA VAL A 230 1.53 -20.01 -7.46
C VAL A 230 1.71 -18.96 -6.35
N PRO A 231 2.43 -19.23 -5.24
CA PRO A 231 2.42 -18.40 -4.03
C PRO A 231 3.31 -17.16 -4.12
N PHE A 232 3.42 -16.55 -5.30
CA PHE A 232 4.14 -15.32 -5.47
C PHE A 232 3.57 -14.44 -6.56
N GLU A 233 3.83 -13.14 -6.44
CA GLU A 233 3.48 -12.14 -7.43
C GLU A 233 4.73 -11.45 -7.94
N VAL A 234 4.70 -11.04 -9.20
CA VAL A 234 5.81 -10.33 -9.84
C VAL A 234 5.30 -9.05 -10.45
N ALA A 235 5.98 -7.95 -10.16
CA ALA A 235 5.70 -6.66 -10.75
C ALA A 235 6.97 -6.06 -11.36
N ALA A 236 6.81 -5.35 -12.49
CA ALA A 236 7.87 -4.58 -13.09
C ALA A 236 7.31 -3.28 -13.67
N GLY A 237 8.10 -2.22 -13.58
CA GLY A 237 7.73 -0.88 -14.00
C GLY A 237 8.86 -0.13 -14.66
N LEU A 238 8.52 0.71 -15.63
CA LEU A 238 9.38 1.63 -16.33
C LEU A 238 8.84 3.05 -16.16
N THR A 239 9.74 3.99 -15.89
CA THR A 239 9.43 5.42 -15.85
C THR A 239 10.34 6.13 -16.84
N LYS A 240 9.79 7.07 -17.62
CA LYS A 240 10.55 7.97 -18.50
C LYS A 240 10.24 9.41 -18.16
N ALA A 241 11.27 10.20 -17.84
CA ALA A 241 11.14 11.64 -17.65
C ALA A 241 11.26 12.39 -18.98
N ILE A 242 10.35 13.32 -19.23
CA ILE A 242 10.33 14.24 -20.38
C ILE A 242 10.01 15.63 -19.83
N GLN A 243 11.05 16.40 -19.51
CA GLN A 243 10.92 17.68 -18.79
C GLN A 243 10.18 17.48 -17.46
N VAL A 244 9.04 18.14 -17.26
CA VAL A 244 8.17 17.99 -16.09
C VAL A 244 7.23 16.79 -16.18
N ALA A 245 7.05 16.22 -17.38
CA ALA A 245 6.19 15.06 -17.55
C ALA A 245 6.94 13.76 -17.24
N ARG A 246 6.22 12.79 -16.66
CA ARG A 246 6.71 11.41 -16.51
C ARG A 246 5.70 10.45 -17.11
N LEU A 247 6.19 9.62 -18.03
CA LEU A 247 5.43 8.53 -18.62
C LEU A 247 5.81 7.22 -17.91
N ARG A 248 4.82 6.39 -17.63
CA ARG A 248 4.99 5.13 -16.92
C ARG A 248 4.30 3.99 -17.64
N LEU A 249 4.94 2.83 -17.58
CA LEU A 249 4.42 1.56 -18.06
C LEU A 249 4.78 0.49 -17.04
N GLY A 250 3.83 -0.38 -16.74
CA GLY A 250 4.02 -1.45 -15.78
C GLY A 250 3.35 -2.74 -16.23
N TYR A 251 3.78 -3.82 -15.60
CA TYR A 251 3.19 -5.14 -15.73
C TYR A 251 3.19 -5.80 -14.36
N ARG A 252 2.12 -6.50 -14.03
CA ARG A 252 2.00 -7.32 -12.83
C ARG A 252 1.39 -8.67 -13.17
N TRP A 253 1.91 -9.70 -12.54
CA TRP A 253 1.34 -11.04 -12.51
C TRP A 253 1.08 -11.43 -11.06
N ASP A 254 -0.19 -11.74 -10.78
CA ASP A 254 -0.70 -12.28 -9.52
C ASP A 254 -0.79 -13.80 -9.67
N GLY A 255 0.17 -14.51 -9.07
CA GLY A 255 0.29 -15.96 -9.16
C GLY A 255 -0.85 -16.74 -8.50
N PRO A 256 -1.36 -16.35 -7.32
CA PRO A 256 -2.50 -17.02 -6.69
C PRO A 256 -3.77 -17.03 -7.54
N HIS A 257 -4.06 -15.92 -8.22
CA HIS A 257 -5.26 -15.79 -9.07
C HIS A 257 -4.99 -16.00 -10.56
N GLU A 258 -3.75 -16.29 -10.94
CA GLU A 258 -3.28 -16.33 -12.33
C GLU A 258 -3.67 -15.06 -13.13
N ALA A 259 -3.76 -13.92 -12.44
CA ALA A 259 -4.23 -12.67 -13.03
C ALA A 259 -3.05 -11.85 -13.58
N HIS A 260 -3.28 -11.24 -14.73
CA HIS A 260 -2.27 -10.47 -15.45
C HIS A 260 -2.77 -9.05 -15.65
N TRP A 261 -1.92 -8.08 -15.35
CA TRP A 261 -2.23 -6.66 -15.44
C TRP A 261 -1.16 -5.93 -16.24
N VAL A 262 -1.61 -5.08 -17.17
CA VAL A 262 -0.78 -4.05 -17.79
C VAL A 262 -1.19 -2.72 -17.21
N THR A 263 -0.23 -1.87 -16.85
CA THR A 263 -0.53 -0.55 -16.28
C THR A 263 0.21 0.53 -17.03
N THR A 264 -0.36 1.73 -17.04
CA THR A 264 0.29 2.90 -17.62
C THR A 264 -0.17 4.16 -16.90
N GLY A 265 0.57 5.24 -17.08
CA GLY A 265 0.20 6.51 -16.49
C GLY A 265 1.07 7.66 -16.94
N VAL A 266 0.58 8.85 -16.64
CA VAL A 266 1.25 10.11 -16.90
C VAL A 266 1.17 10.98 -15.65
N SER A 267 2.24 11.68 -15.33
CA SER A 267 2.22 12.73 -14.32
C SER A 267 2.98 13.95 -14.77
N ALA A 268 2.65 15.09 -14.17
CA ALA A 268 3.46 16.29 -14.19
C ALA A 268 4.06 16.47 -12.79
N GLU A 269 5.39 16.41 -12.70
CA GLU A 269 6.14 16.41 -11.45
C GLU A 269 7.32 17.38 -11.49
N ASN A 270 7.59 17.99 -10.35
CA ASN A 270 8.80 18.77 -10.06
C ASN A 270 9.32 18.41 -8.66
N GLU A 271 10.32 19.13 -8.18
CA GLU A 271 10.92 18.91 -6.85
C GLU A 271 9.93 19.13 -5.68
N PHE A 272 8.88 19.92 -5.88
CA PHE A 272 7.88 20.27 -4.86
C PHE A 272 6.64 19.38 -4.87
N GLY A 273 6.53 18.44 -5.81
CA GLY A 273 5.33 17.59 -5.91
C GLY A 273 4.92 17.29 -7.35
N GLY A 274 3.65 16.95 -7.52
CA GLY A 274 3.08 16.68 -8.84
C GLY A 274 1.65 16.19 -8.79
N ILE A 275 1.05 16.12 -9.99
CA ILE A 275 -0.25 15.50 -10.22
C ILE A 275 -0.06 14.34 -11.20
N GLY A 276 -0.67 13.21 -10.91
CA GLY A 276 -0.49 11.99 -11.69
C GLY A 276 -1.80 11.25 -11.92
N TYR A 277 -1.89 10.61 -13.07
CA TYR A 277 -2.97 9.71 -13.42
C TYR A 277 -2.39 8.36 -13.85
N GLY A 278 -2.94 7.28 -13.30
CA GLY A 278 -2.57 5.90 -13.60
C GLY A 278 -3.81 5.09 -13.94
N VAL A 279 -3.62 4.08 -14.79
CA VAL A 279 -4.66 3.11 -15.13
C VAL A 279 -4.05 1.71 -15.21
N ALA A 280 -4.81 0.71 -14.77
CA ALA A 280 -4.48 -0.70 -14.92
C ALA A 280 -5.57 -1.43 -15.70
N PHE A 281 -5.12 -2.32 -16.59
CA PHE A 281 -5.94 -3.13 -17.48
C PHE A 281 -5.69 -4.62 -17.18
N PRO A 282 -6.74 -5.43 -16.96
CA PRO A 282 -6.58 -6.88 -16.94
C PRO A 282 -6.31 -7.39 -18.36
N VAL A 283 -5.43 -8.37 -18.52
CA VAL A 283 -5.03 -8.91 -19.83
C VAL A 283 -6.05 -9.91 -20.39
N HIS A 284 -6.62 -10.77 -19.53
CA HIS A 284 -7.47 -11.88 -19.98
C HIS A 284 -8.97 -11.58 -20.06
N ASP A 285 -9.42 -10.46 -19.49
CA ASP A 285 -10.84 -10.05 -19.48
C ASP A 285 -10.96 -8.54 -19.72
N PHE A 286 -10.58 -8.11 -20.93
CA PHE A 286 -10.60 -6.69 -21.29
C PHE A 286 -12.03 -6.17 -21.42
N ALA A 287 -12.61 -5.76 -20.30
CA ALA A 287 -13.86 -5.03 -20.22
C ALA A 287 -13.59 -3.69 -19.53
N ALA A 288 -14.16 -2.60 -20.06
CA ALA A 288 -13.91 -1.26 -19.53
C ALA A 288 -14.29 -1.13 -18.03
N GLY A 289 -15.27 -1.92 -17.56
CA GLY A 289 -15.67 -1.97 -16.16
C GLY A 289 -14.66 -2.64 -15.22
N GLN A 290 -13.63 -3.32 -15.75
CA GLN A 290 -12.59 -4.02 -14.98
C GLN A 290 -11.31 -3.20 -14.83
N MET A 291 -11.26 -2.00 -15.41
CA MET A 291 -10.11 -1.10 -15.29
C MET A 291 -10.06 -0.46 -13.91
N ILE A 292 -8.85 -0.24 -13.41
CA ILE A 292 -8.60 0.56 -12.21
C ILE A 292 -8.01 1.88 -12.66
N HIS A 293 -8.62 2.98 -12.25
CA HIS A 293 -8.16 4.33 -12.51
C HIS A 293 -7.74 4.99 -11.21
N GLN A 294 -6.68 5.79 -11.27
CA GLN A 294 -6.21 6.50 -10.10
C GLN A 294 -5.68 7.89 -10.44
N LEU A 295 -6.12 8.87 -9.67
CA LEU A 295 -5.65 10.25 -9.73
C LEU A 295 -4.96 10.59 -8.41
N SER A 296 -3.78 11.18 -8.45
CA SER A 296 -3.01 11.53 -7.26
C SER A 296 -2.48 12.95 -7.33
N LEU A 297 -2.45 13.60 -6.17
CA LEU A 297 -1.78 14.87 -5.89
C LEU A 297 -0.74 14.63 -4.81
N ASN A 298 0.51 14.98 -5.10
CA ASN A 298 1.62 14.90 -4.16
C ASN A 298 2.22 16.29 -3.96
N ILE A 299 2.51 16.66 -2.72
CA ILE A 299 3.24 17.86 -2.32
C ILE A 299 4.44 17.42 -1.49
N ARG A 300 5.61 17.94 -1.85
CA ARG A 300 6.89 17.67 -1.21
C ARG A 300 7.52 18.99 -0.79
N ILE A 301 8.02 19.03 0.42
CA ILE A 301 8.83 20.14 0.93
C ILE A 301 10.17 19.53 1.30
N ASN A 302 11.15 19.73 0.42
CA ASN A 302 12.51 19.27 0.67
C ASN A 302 13.17 20.23 1.66
N THR A 303 13.73 19.66 2.70
CA THR A 303 14.35 20.35 3.84
C THR A 303 15.85 20.45 3.69
N ALA A 304 16.40 20.26 2.48
CA ALA A 304 17.81 20.44 2.19
C ALA A 304 18.23 21.89 2.43
N LEU A 305 18.35 22.26 3.71
CA LEU A 305 19.30 23.23 4.20
C LEU A 305 20.66 22.64 3.85
N GLU A 306 21.50 23.47 3.25
CA GLU A 306 22.84 23.14 2.78
C GLU A 306 23.53 22.12 3.71
N PRO A 307 24.21 21.10 3.15
CA PRO A 307 24.97 20.17 3.99
C PRO A 307 25.87 21.01 4.90
N PRO A 308 25.98 20.70 6.21
CA PRO A 308 26.93 21.40 7.04
C PRO A 308 28.29 21.30 6.34
N GLU A 309 28.81 22.45 5.92
CA GLU A 309 30.17 22.61 5.46
C GLU A 309 31.05 22.16 6.62
N ASP A 310 31.44 20.89 6.65
CA ASP A 310 32.57 20.36 7.42
C ASP A 310 32.67 18.83 7.19
N TYR A 311 33.44 18.44 6.18
CA TYR A 311 34.16 17.16 6.08
C TYR A 311 35.59 17.42 5.65
#